data_AF-A0A285CK96-F1
#
_entry.id   AF-A0A285CK96-F1
#
_cell.length_a   1.000
_cell.length_b   1.000
_cell.length_c   1.000
_cell.angle_alpha   90.00
_cell.angle_beta   90.00
_cell.angle_gamma   90.00
#
_symmetry.space_group_name_H-M   'P 1'
#
loop_
_entity.id
_entity.type
_entity.pdbx_description
1 polymer ?
#
loop_
_entity_poly.entity_id
_entity_poly.type
_entity_poly.pdbx_seq_one_letter_code
_entity_poly.pdbx_strand_id
1 'polypeptide(L)'
;MASLQSCGPCDCEQYGYRVVYNVTSERIQRWLNQANEAGEYYGINPVVFLAIASVESNGDSSAVNRQQTSYGIVQIQQDHIDAFNCHHGTVYKLTDLIGKGPNIWSANGAVKLSFQILGEYLKELNHMTKAIKLTSTGWNGAICGYNGSFEPHGKGCGYWPIPTSPSCYGEAVYKLCSAYDPWWINPASGKASSFYFGKLSPAPFDILPDYNQVCYGP
;
A
#
# COMPACT_ATOMS: atom_id res chain seq x y z
N MET A 1 -17.02 13.95 7.53
CA MET A 1 -17.49 12.55 7.69
C MET A 1 -16.21 11.82 8.00
N ALA A 2 -16.14 11.16 9.16
CA ALA A 2 -14.88 10.62 9.62
C ALA A 2 -14.28 9.63 8.62
N SER A 3 -12.99 9.78 8.33
CA SER A 3 -12.35 9.07 7.22
C SER A 3 -10.85 8.84 7.43
N LEU A 4 -10.30 7.82 6.77
CA LEU A 4 -8.83 7.65 6.67
C LEU A 4 -8.23 8.64 5.69
N GLN A 5 -9.00 9.11 4.71
CA GLN A 5 -8.56 10.10 3.74
C GLN A 5 -8.39 11.50 4.35
N SER A 6 -8.90 11.73 5.57
CA SER A 6 -8.84 13.02 6.23
C SER A 6 -7.43 13.39 6.68
N CYS A 7 -7.17 14.69 6.66
CA CYS A 7 -6.01 15.28 7.32
C CYS A 7 -6.26 15.29 8.82
N GLY A 8 -5.23 14.97 9.60
CA GLY A 8 -5.35 14.78 11.04
C GLY A 8 -5.92 16.00 11.79
N PRO A 9 -6.17 15.85 13.09
CA PRO A 9 -5.74 14.74 13.95
C PRO A 9 -6.48 13.43 13.69
N CYS A 10 -5.78 12.30 13.86
CA CYS A 10 -6.33 10.96 13.71
C CYS A 10 -6.64 10.40 15.09
N ASP A 11 -7.91 10.31 15.44
CA ASP A 11 -8.35 10.05 16.81
C ASP A 11 -9.49 9.03 16.81
N CYS A 12 -9.21 7.88 17.44
CA CYS A 12 -10.15 6.76 17.50
C CYS A 12 -11.36 7.03 18.40
N GLU A 13 -11.21 7.85 19.44
CA GLU A 13 -12.28 8.18 20.39
C GLU A 13 -13.20 9.25 19.81
N GLN A 14 -12.62 10.27 19.17
CA GLN A 14 -13.35 11.40 18.62
C GLN A 14 -13.99 11.10 17.26
N TYR A 15 -13.26 10.46 16.36
CA TYR A 15 -13.69 10.24 14.97
C TYR A 15 -14.01 8.77 14.68
N GLY A 16 -13.79 7.87 15.63
CA GLY A 16 -14.00 6.44 15.44
C GLY A 16 -12.82 5.77 14.74
N TYR A 17 -13.01 4.48 14.45
CA TYR A 17 -11.94 3.64 13.92
C TYR A 17 -12.46 2.57 12.96
N ARG A 18 -11.51 1.95 12.26
CA ARG A 18 -11.71 0.69 11.54
C ARG A 18 -10.83 -0.39 12.14
N VAL A 19 -11.33 -1.61 12.13
CA VAL A 19 -10.52 -2.80 12.43
C VAL A 19 -9.99 -3.38 11.13
N VAL A 20 -8.68 -3.62 11.08
CA VAL A 20 -7.99 -4.23 9.94
C VAL A 20 -7.11 -5.38 10.41
N TYR A 21 -6.81 -6.33 9.54
CA TYR A 21 -5.90 -7.43 9.88
C TYR A 21 -4.48 -6.90 10.13
N ASN A 22 -3.79 -7.47 11.10
CA ASN A 22 -2.38 -7.14 11.31
C ASN A 22 -1.51 -7.71 10.19
N VAL A 23 -0.33 -7.12 9.96
CA VAL A 23 0.59 -7.57 8.89
C VAL A 23 1.09 -8.99 9.11
N THR A 24 1.11 -9.46 10.36
CA THR A 24 1.48 -10.83 10.75
C THR A 24 0.27 -11.79 10.83
N SER A 25 -0.95 -11.37 10.50
CA SER A 25 -2.09 -12.31 10.41
C SER A 25 -1.91 -13.26 9.23
N GLU A 26 -2.42 -14.49 9.33
CA GLU A 26 -2.34 -15.48 8.23
C GLU A 26 -2.89 -14.93 6.91
N ARG A 27 -3.99 -14.17 7.01
CA ARG A 27 -4.68 -13.58 5.85
C ARG A 27 -3.82 -12.56 5.10
N ILE A 28 -2.90 -11.87 5.77
CA ILE A 28 -1.96 -10.95 5.15
C ILE A 28 -0.65 -11.68 4.77
N GLN A 29 -0.12 -12.52 5.66
CA GLN A 29 1.14 -13.24 5.47
C GLN A 29 1.15 -14.19 4.26
N ARG A 30 -0.01 -14.71 3.83
CA ARG A 30 -0.11 -15.51 2.59
C ARG A 30 0.44 -14.80 1.35
N TRP A 31 0.56 -13.47 1.38
CA TRP A 31 1.09 -12.64 0.29
C TRP A 31 2.56 -12.25 0.46
N LEU A 32 3.26 -12.82 1.45
CA LEU A 32 4.67 -12.53 1.72
C LEU A 32 5.57 -12.74 0.50
N ASN A 33 5.34 -13.78 -0.28
CA ASN A 33 6.16 -14.05 -1.47
C ASN A 33 6.05 -12.92 -2.49
N GLN A 34 4.83 -12.48 -2.81
CA GLN A 34 4.60 -11.38 -3.74
C GLN A 34 5.14 -10.06 -3.19
N ALA A 35 4.96 -9.80 -1.89
CA ALA A 35 5.50 -8.60 -1.25
C ALA A 35 7.04 -8.58 -1.26
N ASN A 36 7.67 -9.73 -1.00
CA ASN A 36 9.13 -9.88 -1.03
C ASN A 36 9.69 -9.67 -2.44
N GLU A 37 9.07 -10.26 -3.46
CA GLU A 37 9.44 -10.05 -4.87
C GLU A 37 9.34 -8.56 -5.24
N ALA A 38 8.22 -7.91 -4.90
CA ALA A 38 8.04 -6.49 -5.20
C ALA A 38 9.02 -5.61 -4.42
N GLY A 39 9.21 -5.87 -3.13
CA GLY A 39 10.11 -5.09 -2.29
C GLY A 39 11.56 -5.15 -2.74
N GLU A 40 12.03 -6.35 -3.10
CA GLU A 40 13.38 -6.55 -3.67
C GLU A 40 13.55 -5.80 -4.99
N TYR A 41 12.55 -5.86 -5.88
CA TYR A 41 12.63 -5.22 -7.20
C TYR A 41 12.56 -3.68 -7.12
N TYR A 42 11.68 -3.13 -6.28
CA TYR A 42 11.41 -1.68 -6.21
C TYR A 42 12.21 -0.97 -5.10
N GLY A 43 13.00 -1.69 -4.31
CA GLY A 43 13.79 -1.10 -3.22
C GLY A 43 12.93 -0.62 -2.04
N ILE A 44 11.73 -1.19 -1.88
CA ILE A 44 10.80 -0.87 -0.80
C ILE A 44 10.74 -2.04 0.19
N ASN A 45 10.65 -1.74 1.49
CA ASN A 45 10.47 -2.76 2.51
C ASN A 45 9.15 -3.53 2.26
N PRO A 46 9.18 -4.88 2.11
CA PRO A 46 7.98 -5.65 1.79
C PRO A 46 6.80 -5.45 2.75
N VAL A 47 7.04 -5.08 4.00
CA VAL A 47 5.97 -4.85 4.99
C VAL A 47 5.05 -3.69 4.59
N VAL A 48 5.56 -2.73 3.82
CA VAL A 48 4.77 -1.60 3.31
C VAL A 48 3.63 -2.08 2.41
N PHE A 49 3.91 -3.02 1.50
CA PHE A 49 2.90 -3.62 0.62
C PHE A 49 1.83 -4.35 1.43
N LEU A 50 2.24 -5.09 2.46
CA LEU A 50 1.33 -5.83 3.35
C LEU A 50 0.48 -4.90 4.21
N ALA A 51 1.04 -3.80 4.71
CA ALA A 51 0.31 -2.80 5.48
C ALA A 51 -0.75 -2.09 4.63
N ILE A 52 -0.41 -1.70 3.40
CA ILE A 52 -1.37 -1.13 2.44
C ILE A 52 -2.44 -2.16 2.08
N ALA A 53 -2.07 -3.41 1.78
CA ALA A 53 -3.03 -4.49 1.51
C ALA A 53 -4.02 -4.72 2.67
N SER A 54 -3.55 -4.62 3.91
CA SER A 54 -4.41 -4.69 5.09
C SER A 54 -5.41 -3.54 5.13
N VAL A 55 -4.94 -2.30 4.98
CA VAL A 55 -5.78 -1.09 5.00
C VAL A 55 -6.78 -1.07 3.85
N GLU A 56 -6.38 -1.50 2.66
CA GLU A 56 -7.22 -1.38 1.47
C GLU A 56 -8.27 -2.47 1.37
N SER A 57 -7.90 -3.72 1.65
CA SER A 57 -8.75 -4.87 1.35
C SER A 57 -8.77 -5.96 2.42
N ASN A 58 -8.08 -5.76 3.55
CA ASN A 58 -7.87 -6.83 4.53
C ASN A 58 -7.22 -8.08 3.88
N GLY A 59 -6.35 -7.87 2.89
CA GLY A 59 -5.68 -8.94 2.15
C GLY A 59 -6.56 -9.68 1.13
N ASP A 60 -7.76 -9.18 0.81
CA ASP A 60 -8.64 -9.77 -0.20
C ASP A 60 -8.20 -9.37 -1.62
N SER A 61 -7.58 -10.31 -2.33
CA SER A 61 -7.16 -10.12 -3.72
C SER A 61 -8.31 -9.94 -4.71
N SER A 62 -9.54 -10.27 -4.32
CA SER A 62 -10.73 -10.13 -5.17
C SER A 62 -11.57 -8.89 -4.84
N ALA A 63 -11.08 -8.04 -3.93
CA ALA A 63 -11.81 -6.86 -3.48
C ALA A 63 -12.11 -5.89 -4.62
N VAL A 64 -13.37 -5.45 -4.67
CA VAL A 64 -13.85 -4.38 -5.55
C VAL A 64 -14.62 -3.41 -4.68
N ASN A 65 -14.31 -2.12 -4.76
CA ASN A 65 -15.08 -1.15 -3.97
C ASN A 65 -16.55 -1.10 -4.46
N ARG A 66 -17.44 -0.54 -3.64
CA ARG A 66 -18.88 -0.50 -3.94
C ARG A 66 -19.20 0.27 -5.23
N GLN A 67 -18.39 1.27 -5.55
CA GLN A 67 -18.54 2.10 -6.74
C GLN A 67 -17.93 1.46 -8.01
N GLN A 68 -17.28 0.30 -7.87
CA GLN A 68 -16.55 -0.37 -8.96
C GLN A 68 -15.51 0.53 -9.65
N THR A 69 -14.86 1.39 -8.88
CA THR A 69 -13.80 2.30 -9.36
C THR A 69 -12.41 1.87 -8.91
N SER A 70 -12.30 0.99 -7.91
CA SER A 70 -11.01 0.47 -7.43
C SER A 70 -11.05 -1.04 -7.21
N TYR A 71 -9.96 -1.72 -7.58
CA TYR A 71 -9.89 -3.18 -7.67
C TYR A 71 -8.63 -3.76 -7.04
N GLY A 72 -8.76 -5.02 -6.60
CA GLY A 72 -7.64 -5.82 -6.12
C GLY A 72 -7.22 -5.50 -4.70
N ILE A 73 -6.15 -6.18 -4.27
CA ILE A 73 -5.68 -6.21 -2.89
C ILE A 73 -5.28 -4.83 -2.33
N VAL A 74 -4.88 -3.90 -3.20
CA VAL A 74 -4.49 -2.53 -2.83
C VAL A 74 -5.38 -1.46 -3.47
N GLN A 75 -6.57 -1.86 -3.94
CA GLN A 75 -7.62 -0.96 -4.45
C GLN A 75 -7.13 0.01 -5.53
N ILE A 76 -6.53 -0.50 -6.60
CA ILE A 76 -6.01 0.31 -7.71
C ILE A 76 -7.16 0.85 -8.56
N GLN A 77 -7.08 2.13 -8.91
CA GLN A 77 -8.01 2.85 -9.79
C GLN A 77 -7.55 2.81 -11.26
N GLN A 78 -8.45 3.19 -12.18
CA GLN A 78 -8.20 3.11 -13.63
C GLN A 78 -7.01 3.98 -14.08
N ASP A 79 -6.81 5.14 -13.47
CA ASP A 79 -5.72 6.08 -13.77
C ASP A 79 -4.33 5.45 -13.56
N HIS A 80 -4.16 4.71 -12.47
CA HIS A 80 -2.94 3.95 -12.18
C HIS A 80 -2.71 2.82 -13.20
N ILE A 81 -3.77 2.13 -13.64
CA ILE A 81 -3.65 1.11 -14.70
C ILE A 81 -3.26 1.75 -16.03
N ASP A 82 -3.91 2.84 -16.41
CA ASP A 82 -3.67 3.51 -17.70
C ASP A 82 -2.23 4.03 -17.77
N ALA A 83 -1.74 4.59 -16.67
CA ALA A 83 -0.36 5.02 -16.51
C ALA A 83 0.65 3.87 -16.62
N PHE A 84 0.41 2.78 -15.90
CA PHE A 84 1.26 1.60 -15.97
C PHE A 84 1.28 1.01 -17.39
N ASN A 85 0.11 0.92 -18.03
CA ASN A 85 0.00 0.46 -19.42
C ASN A 85 0.73 1.37 -20.41
N CYS A 86 0.61 2.69 -20.24
CA CYS A 86 1.36 3.68 -21.02
C CYS A 86 2.86 3.45 -20.92
N HIS A 87 3.38 3.21 -19.71
CA HIS A 87 4.81 3.04 -19.49
C HIS A 87 5.37 1.77 -20.11
N HIS A 88 4.67 0.65 -19.89
CA HIS A 88 5.15 -0.69 -20.21
C HIS A 88 4.66 -1.19 -21.57
N GLY A 89 3.81 -0.42 -22.27
CA GLY A 89 3.18 -0.86 -23.51
C GLY A 89 2.24 -2.05 -23.30
N THR A 90 1.66 -2.19 -22.11
CA THR A 90 0.73 -3.28 -21.75
C THR A 90 -0.72 -2.86 -21.94
N VAL A 91 -1.64 -3.82 -21.81
CA VAL A 91 -3.10 -3.59 -21.98
C VAL A 91 -3.90 -4.24 -20.84
N TYR A 92 -3.40 -4.12 -19.62
CA TYR A 92 -4.09 -4.62 -18.43
C TYR A 92 -5.41 -3.89 -18.19
N LYS A 93 -6.37 -4.58 -17.60
CA LYS A 93 -7.68 -4.07 -17.19
C LYS A 93 -7.85 -4.20 -15.68
N LEU A 94 -8.78 -3.46 -15.10
CA LEU A 94 -9.11 -3.58 -13.67
C LEU A 94 -9.48 -5.02 -13.26
N THR A 95 -10.08 -5.80 -14.16
CA THR A 95 -10.39 -7.22 -13.90
C THR A 95 -9.16 -8.12 -13.80
N ASP A 96 -8.01 -7.73 -14.39
CA ASP A 96 -6.74 -8.45 -14.22
C ASP A 96 -6.26 -8.36 -12.76
N LEU A 97 -6.55 -7.25 -12.06
CA LEU A 97 -6.19 -7.03 -10.64
C LEU A 97 -6.96 -7.91 -9.65
N ILE A 98 -7.98 -8.64 -10.11
CA ILE A 98 -8.72 -9.62 -9.32
C ILE A 98 -8.63 -11.03 -9.90
N GLY A 99 -7.76 -11.25 -10.90
CA GLY A 99 -7.54 -12.55 -11.53
C GLY A 99 -8.71 -13.03 -12.38
N LYS A 100 -9.52 -12.10 -12.91
CA LYS A 100 -10.67 -12.37 -13.80
C LYS A 100 -10.54 -11.66 -15.14
N GLY A 101 -9.35 -11.19 -15.47
CA GLY A 101 -9.10 -10.42 -16.67
C GLY A 101 -8.55 -11.26 -17.82
N PRO A 102 -8.42 -10.67 -19.01
CA PRO A 102 -7.94 -11.36 -20.20
C PRO A 102 -6.44 -11.70 -20.15
N ASN A 103 -5.65 -11.00 -19.33
CA ASN A 103 -4.21 -11.19 -19.23
C ASN A 103 -3.82 -11.95 -17.94
N ILE A 104 -4.63 -11.83 -16.87
CA ILE A 104 -4.39 -12.44 -15.57
C ILE A 104 -5.64 -13.18 -15.08
N TRP A 105 -5.50 -14.49 -14.91
CA TRP A 105 -6.58 -15.42 -14.49
C TRP A 105 -6.36 -16.08 -13.13
N SER A 106 -5.44 -15.58 -12.30
CA SER A 106 -5.15 -16.15 -10.99
C SER A 106 -4.97 -15.08 -9.93
N ALA A 107 -5.33 -15.41 -8.68
CA ALA A 107 -5.15 -14.51 -7.55
C ALA A 107 -3.67 -14.15 -7.31
N ASN A 108 -2.74 -15.10 -7.45
CA ASN A 108 -1.32 -14.83 -7.30
C ASN A 108 -0.79 -13.86 -8.36
N GLY A 109 -1.20 -14.03 -9.63
CA GLY A 109 -0.85 -13.11 -10.71
C GLY A 109 -1.45 -11.71 -10.47
N ALA A 110 -2.68 -11.67 -9.97
CA ALA A 110 -3.39 -10.42 -9.67
C ALA A 110 -2.72 -9.61 -8.55
N VAL A 111 -2.32 -10.28 -7.45
CA VAL A 111 -1.56 -9.65 -6.36
C VAL A 111 -0.18 -9.21 -6.83
N LYS A 112 0.51 -10.03 -7.63
CA LYS A 112 1.80 -9.66 -8.22
C LYS A 112 1.69 -8.38 -9.05
N LEU A 113 0.73 -8.30 -9.98
CA LEU A 113 0.48 -7.10 -10.78
C LEU A 113 0.14 -5.89 -9.89
N SER A 114 -0.71 -6.09 -8.89
CA SER A 114 -1.11 -5.02 -7.97
C SER A 114 0.09 -4.45 -7.20
N PHE A 115 0.98 -5.32 -6.71
CA PHE A 115 2.20 -4.90 -6.03
C PHE A 115 3.26 -4.33 -6.98
N GLN A 116 3.27 -4.68 -8.26
CA GLN A 116 4.12 -4.02 -9.25
C GLN A 116 3.71 -2.57 -9.47
N ILE A 117 2.42 -2.33 -9.73
CA ILE A 117 1.87 -0.98 -9.89
C ILE A 117 2.13 -0.15 -8.61
N LEU A 118 1.78 -0.69 -7.44
CA LEU A 118 2.06 -0.02 -6.17
C LEU A 118 3.56 0.22 -5.95
N GLY A 119 4.42 -0.74 -6.31
CA GLY A 119 5.86 -0.66 -6.09
C GLY A 119 6.52 0.47 -6.87
N GLU A 120 6.13 0.69 -8.12
CA GLU A 120 6.59 1.84 -8.91
C GLU A 120 6.21 3.17 -8.27
N TYR A 121 4.95 3.26 -7.85
CA TYR A 121 4.44 4.43 -7.14
C TYR A 121 5.22 4.72 -5.86
N LEU A 122 5.36 3.71 -5.00
CA LEU A 122 6.05 3.84 -3.72
C LEU A 122 7.53 4.15 -3.89
N LYS A 123 8.22 3.55 -4.86
CA LYS A 123 9.64 3.79 -5.14
C LYS A 123 9.90 5.27 -5.40
N GLU A 124 9.18 5.85 -6.35
CA GLU A 124 9.38 7.24 -6.73
C GLU A 124 9.01 8.19 -5.58
N LEU A 125 7.85 7.97 -4.95
CA LEU A 125 7.40 8.88 -3.89
C LEU A 125 8.24 8.76 -2.61
N ASN A 126 8.69 7.56 -2.22
CA ASN A 126 9.55 7.36 -1.06
C ASN A 126 10.95 7.98 -1.27
N HIS A 127 11.46 8.02 -2.49
CA HIS A 127 12.70 8.77 -2.78
C HIS A 127 12.54 10.28 -2.59
N MET A 128 11.37 10.83 -2.94
CA MET A 128 11.09 12.25 -2.82
C MET A 128 10.80 12.67 -1.37
N THR A 129 9.96 11.92 -0.65
CA THR A 129 9.51 12.30 0.70
C THR A 129 10.42 11.77 1.80
N LYS A 130 11.05 10.60 1.60
CA LYS A 130 11.80 9.84 2.61
C LYS A 130 11.01 9.60 3.90
N ALA A 131 9.69 9.63 3.82
CA ALA A 131 8.78 9.54 4.96
C ALA A 131 7.58 8.69 4.58
N ILE A 132 7.54 7.47 5.11
CA ILE A 132 6.52 6.48 4.75
C ILE A 132 5.09 6.97 4.93
N LYS A 133 4.82 7.74 5.99
CA LYS A 133 3.50 8.35 6.23
C LYS A 133 3.05 9.21 5.05
N LEU A 134 3.96 10.02 4.50
CA LEU A 134 3.69 10.82 3.30
C LEU A 134 3.57 9.94 2.07
N THR A 135 4.46 8.95 1.92
CA THR A 135 4.45 8.05 0.76
C THR A 135 3.13 7.30 0.62
N SER A 136 2.56 6.80 1.72
CA SER A 136 1.29 6.08 1.68
C SER A 136 0.08 7.01 1.61
N THR A 137 0.14 8.22 2.16
CA THR A 137 -0.90 9.25 1.98
C THR A 137 -1.23 9.53 0.52
N GLY A 138 -0.25 9.49 -0.39
CA GLY A 138 -0.52 9.74 -1.80
C GLY A 138 -1.29 8.63 -2.53
N TRP A 139 -1.34 7.41 -1.98
CA TRP A 139 -1.99 6.26 -2.61
C TRP A 139 -3.53 6.44 -2.60
N ASN A 140 -4.16 6.35 -3.78
CA ASN A 140 -5.62 6.51 -3.96
C ASN A 140 -6.24 7.84 -3.48
N GLY A 141 -5.46 8.93 -3.45
CA GLY A 141 -6.00 10.28 -3.29
C GLY A 141 -6.23 10.75 -1.85
N ALA A 142 -5.69 10.05 -0.85
CA ALA A 142 -5.71 10.48 0.56
C ALA A 142 -4.73 11.65 0.82
N ILE A 143 -4.85 12.77 0.10
CA ILE A 143 -3.85 13.84 0.04
C ILE A 143 -4.10 14.93 1.08
N CYS A 144 -3.07 15.27 1.84
CA CYS A 144 -3.08 16.37 2.80
C CYS A 144 -2.02 17.41 2.46
N GLY A 145 -2.46 18.44 1.74
CA GLY A 145 -1.57 19.39 1.08
C GLY A 145 -0.74 18.72 -0.02
N TYR A 146 -0.25 19.51 -0.98
CA TYR A 146 0.65 19.01 -2.00
C TYR A 146 1.63 20.10 -2.45
N ASN A 147 2.81 19.67 -2.89
CA ASN A 147 3.80 20.55 -3.50
C ASN A 147 4.39 19.89 -4.74
N GLY A 148 3.92 20.32 -5.90
CA GLY A 148 4.29 19.73 -7.19
C GLY A 148 3.66 18.36 -7.42
N SER A 149 4.18 17.69 -8.43
CA SER A 149 3.74 16.38 -8.87
C SER A 149 4.93 15.52 -9.31
N PHE A 150 4.67 14.23 -9.45
CA PHE A 150 5.63 13.24 -9.94
C PHE A 150 4.95 12.24 -10.87
N GLU A 151 5.78 11.51 -11.61
CA GLU A 151 5.37 10.54 -12.63
C GLU A 151 5.78 9.12 -12.20
N PRO A 152 4.97 8.44 -11.34
CA PRO A 152 5.34 7.18 -10.70
C PRO A 152 5.60 6.04 -11.68
N HIS A 153 4.85 6.04 -12.78
CA HIS A 153 4.92 5.04 -13.84
C HIS A 153 5.73 5.57 -15.02
N GLY A 154 6.72 6.43 -14.80
CA GLY A 154 7.56 6.95 -15.86
C GLY A 154 6.99 8.14 -16.63
N LYS A 155 7.88 8.78 -17.37
CA LYS A 155 7.68 10.11 -17.96
C LYS A 155 6.57 10.11 -19.03
N GLY A 156 5.64 11.04 -18.89
CA GLY A 156 4.50 11.26 -19.78
C GLY A 156 3.29 10.37 -19.49
N CYS A 157 3.38 9.45 -18.52
CA CYS A 157 2.34 8.45 -18.26
C CYS A 157 1.50 8.77 -17.02
N GLY A 158 1.21 10.05 -16.76
CA GLY A 158 0.33 10.49 -15.66
C GLY A 158 1.07 11.12 -14.50
N TYR A 159 0.36 11.96 -13.74
CA TYR A 159 0.93 12.79 -12.69
C TYR A 159 0.16 12.61 -11.39
N TRP A 160 0.89 12.40 -10.30
CA TRP A 160 0.35 12.33 -8.95
C TRP A 160 0.92 13.45 -8.10
N PRO A 161 0.13 14.00 -7.17
CA PRO A 161 0.61 15.04 -6.26
C PRO A 161 1.59 14.47 -5.25
N ILE A 162 2.58 15.27 -4.87
CA ILE A 162 3.52 14.94 -3.78
C ILE A 162 2.93 15.50 -2.49
N PRO A 163 2.45 14.66 -1.54
CA PRO A 163 1.83 15.13 -0.31
C PRO A 163 2.83 15.83 0.61
N THR A 164 2.37 16.88 1.29
CA THR A 164 3.19 17.66 2.24
C THR A 164 2.83 17.40 3.69
N SER A 165 1.75 16.66 3.97
CA SER A 165 1.36 16.26 5.32
C SER A 165 0.72 14.86 5.31
N PRO A 166 0.85 14.08 6.39
CA PRO A 166 0.18 12.80 6.50
C PRO A 166 -1.34 12.93 6.62
N SER A 167 -2.04 12.03 5.96
CA SER A 167 -3.44 11.68 6.23
C SER A 167 -3.53 10.57 7.26
N CYS A 168 -4.72 10.33 7.79
CA CYS A 168 -4.94 9.20 8.71
C CYS A 168 -4.71 7.84 8.08
N TYR A 169 -4.81 7.75 6.76
CA TYR A 169 -4.35 6.62 5.97
C TYR A 169 -2.84 6.40 6.10
N GLY A 170 -2.06 7.47 5.94
CA GLY A 170 -0.60 7.41 6.07
C GLY A 170 -0.15 6.98 7.45
N GLU A 171 -0.82 7.51 8.49
CA GLU A 171 -0.63 7.12 9.89
C GLU A 171 -1.00 5.65 10.14
N ALA A 172 -2.11 5.17 9.58
CA ALA A 172 -2.55 3.79 9.68
C ALA A 172 -1.53 2.81 9.08
N VAL A 173 -1.02 3.10 7.88
CA VAL A 173 0.02 2.29 7.23
C VAL A 173 1.29 2.27 8.07
N TYR A 174 1.75 3.43 8.56
CA TYR A 174 2.93 3.49 9.42
C TYR A 174 2.77 2.66 10.71
N LYS A 175 1.61 2.76 11.36
CA LYS A 175 1.29 1.98 12.56
C LYS A 175 1.37 0.48 12.30
N LEU A 176 0.84 0.02 11.17
CA LEU A 176 0.89 -1.39 10.79
C LEU A 176 2.31 -1.87 10.44
N CYS A 177 3.08 -1.08 9.69
CA CYS A 177 4.49 -1.40 9.43
C CYS A 177 5.28 -1.53 10.74
N SER A 178 5.04 -0.62 11.68
CA SER A 178 5.75 -0.58 12.97
C SER A 178 5.23 -1.58 14.00
N ALA A 179 4.20 -2.39 13.66
CA ALA A 179 3.62 -3.33 14.61
C ALA A 179 4.54 -4.51 14.92
N TYR A 180 5.43 -4.88 13.98
CA TYR A 180 6.36 -5.99 14.13
C TYR A 180 7.80 -5.57 13.79
N ASP A 181 8.57 -5.26 14.83
CA ASP A 181 9.94 -4.73 14.72
C ASP A 181 10.86 -5.54 13.78
N PRO A 182 10.87 -6.89 13.79
CA PRO A 182 11.75 -7.67 12.91
C PRO A 182 11.53 -7.43 11.41
N TRP A 183 10.37 -6.89 11.02
CA TRP A 183 10.06 -6.54 9.63
C TRP A 183 10.26 -5.05 9.32
N TRP A 184 10.47 -4.21 10.32
CA TRP A 184 10.49 -2.75 10.16
C TRP A 184 11.82 -2.09 10.51
N ILE A 185 12.51 -2.63 11.51
CA ILE A 185 13.80 -2.13 11.98
C ILE A 185 14.90 -2.75 11.13
N ASN A 186 15.63 -1.90 10.40
CA ASN A 186 16.77 -2.34 9.61
C ASN A 186 17.89 -2.82 10.56
N PRO A 187 18.33 -4.09 10.49
CA PRO A 187 19.30 -4.65 11.43
C PRO A 187 20.70 -4.00 11.33
N ALA A 188 21.04 -3.41 10.18
CA ALA A 188 22.32 -2.73 10.00
C ALA A 188 22.36 -1.34 10.65
N SER A 189 21.22 -0.65 10.73
CA SER A 189 21.14 0.73 11.25
C SER A 189 20.43 0.84 12.60
N GLY A 190 19.69 -0.17 13.03
CA GLY A 190 18.85 -0.16 14.23
C GLY A 190 17.66 0.81 14.14
N LYS A 191 17.31 1.26 12.93
CA LYS A 191 16.24 2.25 12.71
C LYS A 191 15.15 1.71 11.80
N ALA A 192 13.92 2.18 12.03
CA ALA A 192 12.79 1.99 11.13
C ALA A 192 13.16 2.42 9.70
N SER A 193 12.80 1.60 8.70
CA SER A 193 13.11 1.89 7.30
C SER A 193 12.03 1.39 6.35
N SER A 194 11.50 2.30 5.53
CA SER A 194 10.67 1.97 4.36
C SER A 194 11.49 1.49 3.16
N PHE A 195 12.81 1.67 3.17
CA PHE A 195 13.70 1.13 2.14
C PHE A 195 13.96 -0.35 2.37
N TYR A 196 14.09 -1.08 1.27
CA TYR A 196 14.41 -2.50 1.29
C TYR A 196 15.74 -2.77 2.01
N PHE A 197 15.74 -3.75 2.90
CA PHE A 197 16.94 -4.25 3.57
C PHE A 197 16.98 -5.78 3.69
N GLY A 198 16.07 -6.47 3.00
CA GLY A 198 15.99 -7.93 3.01
C GLY A 198 14.56 -8.42 2.84
N LYS A 199 14.45 -9.72 2.53
CA LYS A 199 13.16 -10.42 2.48
C LYS A 199 12.66 -10.65 3.89
N LEU A 200 11.34 -10.51 4.06
CA LEU A 200 10.66 -10.88 5.28
C LEU A 200 10.57 -12.41 5.38
N SER A 201 10.87 -12.93 6.56
CA SER A 201 10.55 -14.31 6.92
C SER A 201 9.16 -14.37 7.54
N PRO A 202 8.40 -15.48 7.38
CA PRO A 202 7.12 -15.65 8.05
C PRO A 202 7.22 -15.37 9.56
N ALA A 203 6.32 -14.56 10.07
CA ALA A 203 6.19 -14.30 11.49
C ALA A 203 5.37 -15.44 12.12
N PRO A 204 5.70 -15.88 13.35
CA PRO A 204 4.87 -16.83 14.07
C PRO A 204 3.43 -16.34 14.16
N PHE A 205 2.46 -17.22 13.93
CA PHE A 205 1.07 -16.92 14.22
C PHE A 205 0.93 -16.61 15.73
N ASP A 206 0.05 -15.69 16.07
CA ASP A 206 -0.20 -15.20 17.44
C ASP A 206 0.88 -14.31 18.09
N ILE A 207 1.94 -13.93 17.37
CA ILE A 207 2.93 -12.98 17.90
C ILE A 207 2.35 -11.58 18.14
N LEU A 208 1.31 -11.24 17.38
CA LEU A 208 0.50 -10.03 17.54
C LEU A 208 -0.98 -10.41 17.50
N PRO A 209 -1.87 -9.56 18.05
CA PRO A 209 -3.30 -9.69 17.80
C PRO A 209 -3.59 -9.74 16.30
N ASP A 210 -4.54 -10.59 15.91
CA ASP A 210 -4.91 -10.82 14.52
C ASP A 210 -5.44 -9.56 13.82
N TYR A 211 -5.92 -8.61 14.63
CA TYR A 211 -6.44 -7.33 14.19
C TYR A 211 -5.73 -6.14 14.85
N ASN A 212 -5.75 -5.01 14.16
CA ASN A 212 -5.32 -3.71 14.66
C ASN A 212 -6.42 -2.66 14.42
N GLN A 213 -6.47 -1.65 15.28
CA GLN A 213 -7.36 -0.50 15.11
C GLN A 213 -6.62 0.63 14.40
N VAL A 214 -7.24 1.19 13.36
CA VAL A 214 -6.76 2.38 12.65
C VAL A 214 -7.77 3.51 12.81
N CYS A 215 -7.30 4.68 13.25
CA CYS A 215 -8.16 5.80 13.63
C CYS A 215 -8.51 6.67 12.42
N TYR A 216 -9.73 7.21 12.43
CA TYR A 216 -10.16 8.20 11.43
C TYR A 216 -9.78 9.63 11.85
N GLY A 217 -9.81 10.54 10.88
CA GLY A 217 -9.84 11.99 11.09
C GLY A 217 -11.23 12.57 10.75
N PRO A 218 -11.39 13.91 10.80
CA PRO A 218 -12.68 14.61 10.63
C PRO A 218 -13.40 14.43 9.27
#